data_AF-A0A7Y3N6J6-F1
#
_entry.id   AF-A0A7Y3N6J6-F1
#
_cell.length_a   1.000
_cell.length_b   1.000
_cell.length_c   1.000
_cell.angle_alpha   90.00
_cell.angle_beta   90.00
_cell.angle_gamma   90.00
#
_symmetry.space_group_name_H-M   'P 1'
#
loop_
_entity.id
_entity.type
_entity.pdbx_description
1 polymer ?
#
loop_
_entity_poly.entity_id
_entity_poly.type
_entity_poly.pdbx_seq_one_letter_code
_entity_poly.pdbx_strand_id
1 'polypeptide(L)'
;MQVGDTLYSIAARHGKDYRELARINRLPEDFRIFPGQILRLVVISPASSASGVRTPMKEPVHTSSVSFASAPTHESTHGVKKMPSALASDRIYWKWPVQGPILQGFSDHPLGNKGIDISGKRGEPVLAAAEGTVVYRGTGLVGYGRLLIVRHGDRYLSVYAHNDKILVSEGMQVKAGQEIAELGSSGADRDFLHFEIRVEGHPVDPLTLLPRENH
;
A
#
# COMPACT_ATOMS: atom_id res chain seq x y z
N MET A 1 -2.63 -10.96 15.28
CA MET A 1 -3.14 -10.49 13.98
C MET A 1 -4.58 -10.91 13.85
N GLN A 2 -5.44 -10.02 13.41
CA GLN A 2 -6.83 -10.33 13.08
C GLN A 2 -6.94 -10.75 11.61
N VAL A 3 -8.02 -11.44 11.28
CA VAL A 3 -8.36 -11.74 9.89
C VAL A 3 -8.57 -10.41 9.17
N GLY A 4 -7.77 -10.13 8.14
CA GLY A 4 -7.78 -8.86 7.40
C GLY A 4 -6.66 -7.88 7.76
N ASP A 5 -5.76 -8.22 8.68
CA ASP A 5 -4.52 -7.45 8.85
C ASP A 5 -3.64 -7.60 7.60
N THR A 6 -3.13 -6.47 7.08
CA THR A 6 -2.08 -6.43 6.06
C THR A 6 -0.76 -6.00 6.71
N LEU A 7 0.37 -6.25 6.06
CA LEU A 7 1.66 -5.75 6.55
C LEU A 7 1.63 -4.23 6.75
N TYR A 8 0.91 -3.53 5.87
CA TYR A 8 0.70 -2.09 5.90
C TYR A 8 -0.09 -1.66 7.14
N SER A 9 -1.23 -2.29 7.44
CA SER A 9 -2.03 -1.91 8.59
C SER A 9 -1.30 -2.16 9.91
N ILE A 10 -0.49 -3.22 9.96
CA ILE A 10 0.36 -3.51 11.13
C ILE A 10 1.47 -2.46 11.24
N ALA A 11 2.22 -2.21 10.17
CA ALA A 11 3.31 -1.23 10.18
C ALA A 11 2.82 0.16 10.58
N ALA A 12 1.73 0.64 9.99
CA ALA A 12 1.16 1.94 10.27
C ALA A 12 0.66 2.07 11.72
N ARG A 13 -0.01 1.04 12.27
CA ARG A 13 -0.44 1.02 13.68
C ARG A 13 0.72 1.12 14.67
N HIS A 14 1.90 0.68 14.25
CA HIS A 14 3.12 0.72 15.06
C HIS A 14 4.08 1.84 14.65
N GLY A 15 3.67 2.76 13.78
CA GLY A 15 4.50 3.85 13.28
C GLY A 15 5.77 3.39 12.58
N LYS A 16 5.76 2.18 12.00
CA LYS A 16 6.91 1.58 11.32
C LYS A 16 6.75 1.67 9.82
N ASP A 17 7.89 1.68 9.13
CA ASP A 17 7.91 1.42 7.70
C ASP A 17 7.59 -0.05 7.42
N TYR A 18 6.67 -0.28 6.49
CA TYR A 18 6.20 -1.63 6.15
C TYR A 18 7.27 -2.43 5.40
N ARG A 19 8.20 -1.78 4.68
CA ARG A 19 9.30 -2.47 3.99
C ARG A 19 10.34 -2.91 4.99
N GLU A 20 10.64 -2.08 5.98
CA GLU A 20 11.50 -2.49 7.08
C GLU A 20 10.86 -3.64 7.85
N LEU A 21 9.54 -3.58 8.10
CA LEU A 21 8.82 -4.69 8.70
C LEU A 21 8.86 -5.94 7.80
N ALA A 22 8.76 -5.79 6.47
CA ALA A 22 8.91 -6.89 5.51
C ALA A 22 10.31 -7.51 5.57
N ARG A 23 11.35 -6.68 5.60
CA ARG A 23 12.76 -7.08 5.62
C ARG A 23 13.10 -7.83 6.89
N ILE A 24 12.67 -7.32 8.04
CA ILE A 24 12.85 -7.97 9.36
C ILE A 24 12.17 -9.35 9.38
N ASN A 25 11.02 -9.47 8.72
CA ASN A 25 10.23 -10.70 8.70
C ASN A 25 10.48 -11.59 7.47
N ARG A 26 11.47 -11.25 6.62
CA ARG A 26 11.82 -11.95 5.38
C ARG A 26 10.61 -12.27 4.51
N LEU A 27 9.70 -11.30 4.38
CA LEU A 27 8.50 -11.45 3.57
C LEU A 27 8.81 -11.37 2.07
N PRO A 28 8.03 -12.08 1.22
CA PRO A 28 8.15 -11.96 -0.23
C PRO A 28 7.82 -10.52 -0.68
N GLU A 29 8.28 -10.13 -1.88
CA GLU A 29 8.13 -8.77 -2.43
C GLU A 29 6.68 -8.32 -2.67
N ASP A 30 5.75 -9.27 -2.66
CA ASP A 30 4.31 -9.02 -2.68
C ASP A 30 3.75 -8.62 -1.30
N PHE A 31 4.62 -8.54 -0.28
CA PHE A 31 4.32 -8.14 1.10
C PHE A 31 3.16 -8.92 1.74
N ARG A 32 2.90 -10.13 1.24
CA ARG A 32 1.79 -10.99 1.66
C ARG A 32 2.06 -11.56 3.05
N ILE A 33 1.07 -11.42 3.93
CA ILE A 33 1.07 -12.02 5.27
C ILE A 33 -0.17 -12.91 5.44
N PHE A 34 -0.05 -13.95 6.24
CA PHE A 34 -1.14 -14.91 6.47
C PHE A 34 -1.70 -14.80 7.90
N PRO A 35 -3.01 -14.97 8.11
CA PRO A 35 -3.58 -15.03 9.46
C PRO A 35 -2.84 -16.06 10.33
N GLY A 36 -2.43 -15.66 11.53
CA GLY A 36 -1.65 -16.51 12.47
C GLY A 36 -0.13 -16.41 12.35
N GLN A 37 0.41 -15.76 11.32
CA GLN A 37 1.87 -15.52 11.21
C GLN A 37 2.35 -14.52 12.28
N ILE A 38 3.40 -14.87 13.03
CA ILE A 38 3.98 -13.96 14.03
C ILE A 38 4.94 -13.00 13.34
N LEU A 39 4.62 -11.70 13.33
CA LEU A 39 5.52 -10.65 12.84
C LEU A 39 6.36 -10.09 13.99
N ARG A 40 7.68 -10.07 13.79
CA ARG A 40 8.64 -9.39 14.66
C ARG A 40 8.57 -7.90 14.39
N LEU A 41 8.14 -7.15 15.41
CA LEU A 41 7.99 -5.70 15.35
C LEU A 41 9.27 -4.96 15.78
N VAL A 42 10.16 -5.55 16.57
CA VAL A 42 11.35 -4.87 17.13
C VAL A 42 12.60 -5.73 16.90
N VAL A 43 13.68 -5.10 16.41
CA VAL A 43 15.03 -5.62 16.63
C VAL A 43 15.49 -5.02 17.94
N ILE A 44 15.67 -5.84 18.98
CA ILE A 44 16.51 -5.42 20.10
C ILE A 44 17.91 -5.45 19.51
N SER A 45 18.48 -4.29 19.18
CA SER A 45 19.88 -4.22 18.74
C SER A 45 20.76 -4.69 19.90
N PRO A 46 21.52 -5.80 19.80
CA PRO A 46 22.63 -6.01 20.71
C PRO A 46 23.82 -5.24 20.15
N ALA A 47 24.39 -4.36 20.97
CA ALA A 47 25.72 -3.82 20.76
C ALA A 47 26.75 -4.96 20.60
N SER A 48 27.77 -4.70 19.78
CA SER A 48 28.93 -5.57 19.53
C SER A 48 29.52 -6.23 20.78
N SER A 49 29.77 -7.54 20.73
CA SER A 49 31.10 -8.13 21.01
C SER A 49 31.16 -9.66 20.78
N ALA A 50 32.27 -10.06 20.13
CA ALA A 50 33.03 -11.30 20.24
C ALA A 50 32.52 -12.64 19.63
N SER A 51 33.13 -12.96 18.48
CA SER A 51 33.83 -14.21 18.11
C SER A 51 33.41 -15.56 18.72
N GLY A 52 33.07 -16.50 17.84
CA GLY A 52 33.00 -17.93 18.14
C GLY A 52 32.78 -18.77 16.88
N VAL A 53 33.87 -19.13 16.19
CA VAL A 53 33.91 -20.03 15.03
C VAL A 53 33.61 -21.47 15.45
N ARG A 54 32.74 -22.18 14.69
CA ARG A 54 32.95 -23.56 14.19
C ARG A 54 31.74 -24.10 13.39
N THR A 55 32.00 -24.47 12.14
CA THR A 55 31.21 -25.24 11.14
C THR A 55 31.23 -26.77 11.44
N PRO A 56 30.68 -27.68 10.59
CA PRO A 56 29.40 -27.74 9.85
C PRO A 56 28.72 -29.14 10.02
N MET A 57 27.76 -29.50 9.12
CA MET A 57 27.43 -30.86 8.63
C MET A 57 26.06 -31.46 9.05
N LYS A 58 25.06 -31.45 8.15
CA LYS A 58 24.55 -32.61 7.35
C LYS A 58 23.09 -32.40 6.90
N GLU A 59 22.89 -32.41 5.58
CA GLU A 59 21.64 -32.83 4.94
C GLU A 59 21.30 -34.29 5.30
N PRO A 60 20.00 -34.65 5.23
CA PRO A 60 19.64 -35.57 4.16
C PRO A 60 18.37 -35.18 3.40
N VAL A 61 18.46 -35.54 2.12
CA VAL A 61 17.43 -35.57 1.08
C VAL A 61 16.33 -36.57 1.47
N HIS A 62 15.06 -36.19 1.29
CA HIS A 62 13.99 -37.15 1.05
C HIS A 62 13.08 -36.68 -0.08
N THR A 63 13.26 -37.34 -1.22
CA THR A 63 12.36 -37.44 -2.35
C THR A 63 11.08 -38.14 -1.93
N SER A 64 9.91 -37.59 -2.29
CA SER A 64 8.69 -38.37 -2.52
C SER A 64 7.74 -37.60 -3.42
N SER A 65 7.82 -37.94 -4.69
CA SER A 65 6.81 -37.75 -5.72
C SER A 65 5.54 -38.52 -5.37
N VAL A 66 4.38 -37.88 -5.48
CA VAL A 66 3.14 -38.58 -5.84
C VAL A 66 2.30 -37.70 -6.75
N SER A 67 2.11 -38.23 -7.95
CA SER A 67 1.24 -37.74 -9.01
C SER A 67 -0.10 -38.45 -8.88
N PHE A 68 -1.22 -37.71 -9.00
CA PHE A 68 -2.50 -38.27 -9.44
C PHE A 68 -3.28 -37.24 -10.26
N ALA A 69 -3.88 -37.74 -11.33
CA ALA A 69 -4.37 -37.05 -12.51
C ALA A 69 -5.83 -36.55 -12.42
N SER A 70 -6.05 -35.43 -13.12
CA SER A 70 -7.16 -35.03 -14.02
C SER A 70 -8.64 -35.35 -13.73
N ALA A 71 -9.48 -34.29 -13.71
CA ALA A 71 -10.48 -33.91 -14.76
C ALA A 71 -11.46 -32.81 -14.24
N PRO A 72 -12.27 -32.10 -15.08
CA PRO A 72 -11.98 -31.44 -16.34
C PRO A 72 -12.41 -29.93 -16.37
N THR A 73 -11.84 -29.21 -17.35
CA THR A 73 -12.34 -28.09 -18.17
C THR A 73 -13.46 -27.17 -17.65
N HIS A 74 -13.09 -25.92 -17.32
CA HIS A 74 -13.83 -24.75 -17.83
C HIS A 74 -12.85 -23.86 -18.59
N GLU A 75 -13.00 -23.92 -19.90
CA GLU A 75 -12.36 -23.10 -20.89
C GLU A 75 -12.88 -21.66 -20.75
N SER A 76 -12.01 -20.76 -20.34
CA SER A 76 -12.16 -19.34 -20.65
C SER A 76 -10.84 -18.86 -21.21
N THR A 77 -10.78 -18.93 -22.53
CA THR A 77 -9.82 -18.28 -23.40
C THR A 77 -9.89 -16.78 -23.18
N HIS A 78 -9.20 -16.26 -22.17
CA HIS A 78 -8.77 -14.87 -22.14
C HIS A 78 -7.26 -14.92 -22.12
N GLY A 79 -6.67 -14.76 -23.31
CA GLY A 79 -5.25 -14.77 -23.50
C GLY A 79 -4.58 -13.85 -22.50
N VAL A 80 -3.74 -14.43 -21.65
CA VAL A 80 -2.73 -13.68 -20.91
C VAL A 80 -1.79 -13.13 -21.97
N LYS A 81 -2.16 -12.00 -22.59
CA LYS A 81 -1.16 -11.06 -23.08
C LYS A 81 -0.40 -10.68 -21.82
N LYS A 82 0.70 -11.40 -21.59
CA LYS A 82 1.84 -10.96 -20.82
C LYS A 82 2.17 -9.60 -21.44
N MET A 83 1.61 -8.53 -20.87
CA MET A 83 1.98 -7.19 -21.26
C MET A 83 3.49 -7.14 -21.04
N PRO A 84 4.27 -6.69 -22.03
CA PRO A 84 5.68 -6.51 -21.83
C PRO A 84 5.83 -5.69 -20.56
N SER A 85 6.65 -6.19 -19.63
CA SER A 85 7.31 -5.33 -18.66
C SER A 85 8.10 -4.35 -19.52
N ALA A 86 7.41 -3.28 -19.96
CA ALA A 86 8.06 -2.10 -20.44
C ALA A 86 8.98 -1.72 -19.28
N LEU A 87 10.27 -1.54 -19.58
CA LEU A 87 11.19 -0.91 -18.64
C LEU A 87 10.49 0.36 -18.17
N ALA A 88 9.86 0.28 -17.00
CA ALA A 88 9.01 1.33 -16.50
C ALA A 88 9.96 2.49 -16.28
N SER A 89 9.74 3.56 -17.04
CA SER A 89 10.36 4.81 -16.70
C SER A 89 10.01 5.06 -15.23
N ASP A 90 11.00 5.27 -14.36
CA ASP A 90 10.82 5.61 -12.93
C ASP A 90 10.03 6.93 -12.72
N ARG A 91 9.46 7.47 -13.81
CA ARG A 91 8.63 8.66 -13.87
C ARG A 91 7.17 8.25 -13.81
N ILE A 92 6.57 8.43 -12.63
CA ILE A 92 5.13 8.38 -12.44
C ILE A 92 4.52 9.71 -12.87
N TYR A 93 3.49 9.65 -13.71
CA TYR A 93 2.65 10.81 -14.03
C TYR A 93 1.48 10.86 -13.07
N TRP A 94 1.56 11.79 -12.12
CA TRP A 94 0.52 11.99 -11.12
C TRP A 94 -0.65 12.81 -11.68
N LYS A 95 -1.85 12.51 -11.19
CA LYS A 95 -3.10 13.23 -11.45
C LYS A 95 -3.74 13.60 -10.12
N TRP A 96 -4.51 14.68 -10.13
CA TRP A 96 -5.35 15.05 -9.00
C TRP A 96 -6.38 13.95 -8.70
N PRO A 97 -6.50 13.53 -7.44
CA PRO A 97 -7.43 12.46 -7.06
C PRO A 97 -8.88 12.95 -6.97
N VAL A 98 -9.09 14.23 -6.68
CA VAL A 98 -10.37 14.96 -6.69
C VAL A 98 -10.09 16.41 -7.10
N GLN A 99 -11.13 17.13 -7.54
CA GLN A 99 -11.03 18.56 -7.86
C GLN A 99 -11.64 19.38 -6.73
N GLY A 100 -10.89 20.32 -6.18
CA GLY A 100 -11.41 21.18 -5.13
C GLY A 100 -10.32 21.99 -4.41
N PRO A 101 -10.72 22.99 -3.60
CA PRO A 101 -9.76 23.80 -2.86
C PRO A 101 -9.05 22.96 -1.79
N ILE A 102 -7.76 23.24 -1.62
CA ILE A 102 -6.96 22.68 -0.52
C ILE A 102 -7.39 23.37 0.78
N LEU A 103 -7.88 22.58 1.73
CA LEU A 103 -8.29 23.01 3.05
C LEU A 103 -7.12 23.05 4.04
N GLN A 104 -6.17 22.13 3.88
CA GLN A 104 -4.97 22.04 4.71
C GLN A 104 -3.81 21.45 3.89
N GLY A 105 -2.64 22.10 3.96
CA GLY A 105 -1.43 21.67 3.26
C GLY A 105 -0.58 20.70 4.08
N PHE A 106 0.47 20.17 3.44
CA PHE A 106 1.45 19.28 4.05
C PHE A 106 2.28 19.98 5.15
N SER A 107 2.64 19.21 6.17
CA SER A 107 3.56 19.60 7.23
C SER A 107 4.45 18.44 7.66
N ASP A 108 5.76 18.69 7.67
CA ASP A 108 6.78 17.76 8.14
C ASP A 108 6.75 17.55 9.67
N HIS A 109 6.14 18.47 10.42
CA HIS A 109 6.03 18.43 11.88
C HIS A 109 5.36 17.13 12.38
N PRO A 110 5.81 16.46 13.46
CA PRO A 110 5.26 15.15 13.89
C PRO A 110 3.74 15.10 14.07
N LEU A 111 3.13 16.17 14.56
CA LEU A 111 1.68 16.33 14.74
C LEU A 111 0.99 17.04 13.55
N GLY A 112 1.76 17.36 12.50
CA GLY A 112 1.30 18.05 11.31
C GLY A 112 0.67 17.11 10.29
N ASN A 113 -0.02 17.71 9.32
CA ASN A 113 -0.68 17.00 8.22
C ASN A 113 0.35 16.27 7.35
N LYS A 114 0.18 14.96 7.16
CA LYS A 114 1.09 14.11 6.38
C LYS A 114 0.75 14.04 4.89
N GLY A 115 -0.22 14.83 4.47
CA GLY A 115 -0.63 14.98 3.08
C GLY A 115 -1.28 16.34 2.85
N ILE A 116 -2.26 16.37 1.96
CA ILE A 116 -3.13 17.52 1.73
C ILE A 116 -4.58 17.12 1.95
N ASP A 117 -5.37 18.06 2.47
CA ASP A 117 -6.80 17.88 2.63
C ASP A 117 -7.50 18.66 1.53
N ILE A 118 -8.22 17.95 0.64
CA ILE A 118 -8.89 18.54 -0.52
C ILE A 118 -10.39 18.51 -0.26
N SER A 119 -11.03 19.68 -0.34
CA SER A 119 -12.48 19.77 -0.19
C SER A 119 -13.18 19.03 -1.33
N GLY A 120 -14.31 18.40 -1.02
CA GLY A 120 -15.19 17.81 -2.01
C GLY A 120 -16.55 17.52 -1.40
N LYS A 121 -17.43 16.90 -2.17
CA LYS A 121 -18.78 16.52 -1.70
C LYS A 121 -18.83 15.03 -1.39
N ARG A 122 -19.58 14.64 -0.36
CA ARG A 122 -19.84 13.23 -0.09
C ARG A 122 -20.40 12.53 -1.34
N GLY A 123 -19.86 11.36 -1.66
CA GLY A 123 -20.23 10.57 -2.83
C GLY A 123 -19.52 10.99 -4.13
N GLU A 124 -18.71 12.05 -4.11
CA GLU A 124 -17.92 12.47 -5.26
C GLU A 124 -16.83 11.42 -5.58
N PRO A 125 -16.56 11.13 -6.87
CA PRO A 125 -15.58 10.11 -7.23
C PRO A 125 -14.16 10.50 -6.82
N VAL A 126 -13.49 9.62 -6.09
CA VAL A 126 -12.06 9.68 -5.80
C VAL A 126 -11.33 8.82 -6.83
N LEU A 127 -10.37 9.43 -7.53
CA LEU A 127 -9.62 8.82 -8.61
C LEU A 127 -8.23 8.38 -8.16
N ALA A 128 -7.72 7.30 -8.75
CA ALA A 128 -6.34 6.89 -8.59
C ALA A 128 -5.40 7.95 -9.18
N ALA A 129 -4.55 8.54 -8.34
CA ALA A 129 -3.60 9.57 -8.75
C ALA A 129 -2.57 9.05 -9.76
N ALA A 130 -2.27 7.74 -9.76
CA ALA A 130 -1.40 7.09 -10.72
C ALA A 130 -1.82 5.61 -10.90
N GLU A 131 -1.26 4.94 -11.91
CA GLU A 131 -1.45 3.49 -12.07
C GLU A 131 -0.71 2.73 -10.97
N GLY A 132 -1.28 1.63 -10.49
CA GLY A 132 -0.70 0.90 -9.38
C GLY A 132 -1.49 -0.31 -8.94
N THR A 133 -1.12 -0.87 -7.79
CA THR A 133 -1.81 -2.01 -7.17
C THR A 133 -2.35 -1.59 -5.82
N VAL A 134 -3.61 -1.92 -5.54
CA VAL A 134 -4.22 -1.70 -4.22
C VAL A 134 -3.54 -2.63 -3.22
N VAL A 135 -2.92 -2.06 -2.18
CA VAL A 135 -2.17 -2.81 -1.17
C VAL A 135 -2.84 -2.81 0.20
N TYR A 136 -3.84 -1.97 0.41
CA TYR A 136 -4.67 -1.97 1.61
C TYR A 136 -6.03 -1.33 1.35
N ARG A 137 -7.09 -1.90 1.92
CA ARG A 137 -8.41 -1.26 2.07
C ARG A 137 -9.00 -1.57 3.44
N GLY A 138 -9.53 -0.56 4.14
CA GLY A 138 -10.26 -0.80 5.40
C GLY A 138 -10.24 0.36 6.37
N THR A 139 -10.64 0.10 7.61
CA THR A 139 -10.78 1.09 8.69
C THR A 139 -9.84 0.86 9.88
N GLY A 140 -8.88 -0.05 9.75
CA GLY A 140 -8.00 -0.49 10.83
C GLY A 140 -6.90 0.51 11.23
N LEU A 141 -6.76 1.64 10.55
CA LEU A 141 -5.78 2.68 10.86
C LEU A 141 -6.49 3.87 11.52
N VAL A 142 -6.14 4.12 12.78
CA VAL A 142 -6.69 5.21 13.58
C VAL A 142 -6.36 6.55 12.91
N GLY A 143 -7.35 7.44 12.85
CA GLY A 143 -7.21 8.78 12.27
C GLY A 143 -7.41 8.87 10.76
N TYR A 144 -7.47 7.76 10.04
CA TYR A 144 -7.64 7.76 8.57
C TYR A 144 -9.06 7.40 8.11
N GLY A 145 -9.93 6.99 9.04
CA GLY A 145 -11.26 6.49 8.69
C GLY A 145 -11.20 5.31 7.73
N ARG A 146 -12.07 5.30 6.73
CA ARG A 146 -12.01 4.34 5.63
C ARG A 146 -10.93 4.75 4.65
N LEU A 147 -9.93 3.90 4.57
CA LEU A 147 -8.66 4.16 3.94
C LEU A 147 -8.39 3.18 2.80
N LEU A 148 -7.83 3.72 1.71
CA LEU A 148 -7.31 2.98 0.58
C LEU A 148 -5.85 3.37 0.37
N ILE A 149 -4.97 2.39 0.14
CA ILE A 149 -3.55 2.63 -0.19
C ILE A 149 -3.23 1.93 -1.51
N VAL A 150 -2.62 2.66 -2.43
CA VAL A 150 -2.18 2.15 -3.73
C VAL A 150 -0.65 2.25 -3.83
N ARG A 151 0.00 1.15 -4.20
CA ARG A 151 1.44 1.09 -4.51
C ARG A 151 1.67 1.39 -5.98
N HIS A 152 2.62 2.29 -6.25
CA HIS A 152 3.02 2.68 -7.59
C HIS A 152 4.51 2.39 -7.79
N GLY A 153 4.79 1.34 -8.56
CA GLY A 153 6.14 0.81 -8.72
C GLY A 153 6.80 0.46 -7.39
N ASP A 154 8.12 0.64 -7.32
CA ASP A 154 8.92 0.15 -6.21
C ASP A 154 9.13 1.17 -5.10
N ARG A 155 8.72 2.43 -5.27
CA ARG A 155 9.12 3.51 -4.33
C ARG A 155 7.95 4.31 -3.80
N TYR A 156 6.83 4.36 -4.54
CA TYR A 156 5.75 5.28 -4.24
C TYR A 156 4.51 4.57 -3.69
N LEU A 157 3.85 5.24 -2.75
CA LEU A 157 2.50 4.93 -2.31
C LEU A 157 1.64 6.18 -2.42
N SER A 158 0.35 6.01 -2.71
CA SER A 158 -0.66 7.02 -2.47
C SER A 158 -1.68 6.53 -1.44
N VAL A 159 -2.14 7.45 -0.60
CA VAL A 159 -3.07 7.21 0.50
C VAL A 159 -4.31 8.05 0.26
N TYR A 160 -5.49 7.43 0.33
CA TYR A 160 -6.80 8.08 0.18
C TYR A 160 -7.60 7.80 1.45
N ALA A 161 -7.81 8.80 2.30
CA ALA A 161 -8.48 8.64 3.59
C ALA A 161 -9.86 9.31 3.65
N HIS A 162 -10.59 9.01 4.73
CA HIS A 162 -11.92 9.55 5.02
C HIS A 162 -13.01 9.23 3.98
N ASN A 163 -12.76 8.27 3.09
CA ASN A 163 -13.70 7.88 2.03
C ASN A 163 -15.06 7.43 2.60
N ASP A 164 -16.16 7.69 1.89
CA ASP A 164 -17.47 7.13 2.21
C ASP A 164 -17.55 5.66 1.78
N LYS A 165 -16.92 5.31 0.67
CA LYS A 165 -16.93 3.96 0.12
C LYS A 165 -15.64 3.65 -0.64
N ILE A 166 -15.24 2.37 -0.65
CA ILE A 166 -14.12 1.88 -1.47
C ILE A 166 -14.69 0.94 -2.53
N LEU A 167 -14.36 1.21 -3.79
CA LEU A 167 -14.91 0.51 -4.96
C LEU A 167 -13.98 -0.59 -5.49
N VAL A 168 -12.72 -0.59 -5.06
CA VAL A 168 -11.70 -1.56 -5.47
C VAL A 168 -11.34 -2.54 -4.34
N SER A 169 -10.77 -3.68 -4.73
CA SER A 169 -10.33 -4.75 -3.82
C SER A 169 -8.81 -4.77 -3.64
N GLU A 170 -8.32 -5.34 -2.53
CA GLU A 170 -6.88 -5.56 -2.34
C GLU A 170 -6.32 -6.47 -3.44
N GLY A 171 -5.10 -6.17 -3.90
CA GLY A 171 -4.45 -6.85 -5.02
C GLY A 171 -4.94 -6.41 -6.40
N MET A 172 -6.00 -5.60 -6.50
CA MET A 172 -6.50 -5.09 -7.78
C MET A 172 -5.51 -4.08 -8.39
N GLN A 173 -5.27 -4.19 -9.70
CA GLN A 173 -4.56 -3.18 -10.46
C GLN A 173 -5.50 -2.05 -10.85
N VAL A 174 -5.05 -0.81 -10.71
CA VAL A 174 -5.80 0.40 -11.05
C VAL A 174 -5.00 1.25 -12.04
N LYS A 175 -5.70 1.96 -12.93
CA LYS A 175 -5.09 2.91 -13.87
C LYS A 175 -5.16 4.33 -13.32
N ALA A 176 -4.25 5.21 -13.77
CA ALA A 176 -4.30 6.63 -13.42
C ALA A 176 -5.61 7.29 -13.90
N GLY A 177 -6.39 7.86 -12.98
CA GLY A 177 -7.70 8.44 -13.22
C GLY A 177 -8.87 7.44 -13.14
N GLN A 178 -8.62 6.18 -12.80
CA GLN A 178 -9.68 5.22 -12.51
C GLN A 178 -10.36 5.59 -11.19
N GLU A 179 -11.69 5.53 -11.16
CA GLU A 179 -12.46 5.68 -9.92
C GLU A 179 -12.19 4.51 -8.96
N ILE A 180 -11.82 4.82 -7.73
CA ILE A 180 -11.40 3.83 -6.73
C ILE A 180 -12.18 3.90 -5.42
N ALA A 181 -12.80 5.04 -5.14
CA ALA A 181 -13.54 5.30 -3.92
C ALA A 181 -14.55 6.45 -4.13
N GLU A 182 -15.43 6.63 -3.16
CA GLU A 182 -16.32 7.79 -3.05
C GLU A 182 -15.86 8.64 -1.85
N LEU A 183 -15.77 9.95 -2.04
CA LEU A 183 -15.35 10.90 -1.00
C LEU A 183 -16.37 10.92 0.14
N GLY A 184 -15.90 11.14 1.36
CA GLY A 184 -16.78 11.27 2.52
C GLY A 184 -16.11 11.98 3.68
N SER A 185 -16.56 11.65 4.88
CA SER A 185 -16.04 12.18 6.15
C SER A 185 -15.79 11.07 7.17
N SER A 186 -15.48 9.84 6.72
CA SER A 186 -15.36 8.72 7.66
C SER A 186 -14.20 8.98 8.64
N GLY A 187 -14.48 9.00 9.94
CA GLY A 187 -13.47 9.32 10.96
C GLY A 187 -12.99 10.78 10.95
N ALA A 188 -13.76 11.70 10.36
CA ALA A 188 -13.50 13.14 10.37
C ALA A 188 -14.80 13.95 10.55
N ASP A 189 -14.67 15.25 10.85
CA ASP A 189 -15.81 16.11 11.20
C ASP A 189 -16.50 16.78 10.00
N ARG A 190 -15.93 16.65 8.80
CA ARG A 190 -16.49 17.22 7.55
C ARG A 190 -16.04 16.42 6.33
N ASP A 191 -16.68 16.65 5.18
CA ASP A 191 -16.34 15.98 3.92
C ASP A 191 -15.07 16.57 3.30
N PHE A 192 -14.04 15.74 3.11
CA PHE A 192 -12.81 16.03 2.39
C PHE A 192 -12.07 14.74 2.07
N LEU A 193 -11.17 14.78 1.07
CA LEU A 193 -10.18 13.75 0.87
C LEU A 193 -8.89 14.16 1.57
N HIS A 194 -8.41 13.32 2.49
CA HIS A 194 -7.02 13.38 2.92
C HIS A 194 -6.17 12.54 1.97
N PHE A 195 -5.25 13.19 1.28
CA PHE A 195 -4.41 12.58 0.25
C PHE A 195 -2.94 12.68 0.62
N GLU A 196 -2.25 11.55 0.72
CA GLU A 196 -0.80 11.51 0.92
C GLU A 196 -0.10 10.86 -0.28
N ILE A 197 1.13 11.29 -0.53
CA ILE A 197 2.10 10.53 -1.29
C ILE A 197 3.25 10.18 -0.36
N ARG A 198 3.67 8.92 -0.39
CA ARG A 198 4.86 8.46 0.35
C ARG A 198 5.92 7.97 -0.61
N VAL A 199 7.15 8.39 -0.38
CA VAL A 199 8.35 7.93 -1.09
C VAL A 199 9.16 7.12 -0.11
N GLU A 200 9.37 5.84 -0.42
CA GLU A 200 10.13 4.91 0.44
C GLU A 200 9.57 4.86 1.87
N GLY A 201 8.24 4.98 2.00
CA GLY A 201 7.54 4.95 3.29
C GLY A 201 7.41 6.31 3.99
N HIS A 202 8.18 7.32 3.58
CA HIS A 202 8.14 8.66 4.17
C HIS A 202 7.12 9.56 3.45
N PRO A 203 6.26 10.27 4.19
CA PRO A 203 5.33 11.22 3.59
C PRO A 203 6.08 12.41 3.00
N VAL A 204 5.70 12.81 1.79
CA VAL A 204 6.23 13.99 1.08
C VAL A 204 5.08 14.91 0.73
N ASP A 205 5.37 16.19 0.51
CA ASP A 205 4.36 17.16 0.05
C ASP A 205 3.80 16.74 -1.33
N PRO A 206 2.52 16.33 -1.43
CA PRO A 206 1.91 15.93 -2.70
C PRO A 206 1.94 17.03 -3.76
N LEU A 207 1.95 18.31 -3.37
CA LEU A 207 1.95 19.44 -4.30
C LEU A 207 3.26 19.56 -5.09
N THR A 208 4.33 18.90 -4.64
CA THR A 208 5.60 18.82 -5.39
C THR A 208 5.57 17.81 -6.53
N LEU A 209 4.62 16.88 -6.51
CA LEU A 209 4.48 15.78 -7.47
C LEU A 209 3.24 15.89 -8.35
N LEU A 210 2.15 16.45 -7.80
CA LEU A 210 0.92 16.72 -8.52
C LEU A 210 1.15 17.79 -9.60
N PRO A 211 0.45 17.69 -10.74
CA PRO A 211 0.53 18.72 -11.77
C PRO A 211 -0.01 20.04 -11.22
N ARG A 212 0.64 21.16 -11.57
CA ARG A 212 0.14 22.49 -11.21
C ARG A 212 -1.25 22.67 -11.81
N GLU A 213 -2.22 23.07 -11.00
CA GLU A 213 -3.52 23.45 -11.52
C GLU A 213 -3.37 24.76 -12.28
N ASN A 214 -3.65 24.74 -13.60
CA ASN A 214 -3.84 25.95 -14.36
C ASN A 214 -5.26 26.45 -14.02
N HIS A 215 -5.36 27.37 -13.07
CA HIS A 215 -6.56 28.18 -12.84
C HIS A 215 -6.49 29.46 -13.69
#